data_AF-A0A961SP21-F1
#
_entry.id   AF-A0A961SP21-F1
#
_cell.length_a   1.000
_cell.length_b   1.000
_cell.length_c   1.000
_cell.angle_alpha   90.00
_cell.angle_beta   90.00
_cell.angle_gamma   90.00
#
_symmetry.space_group_name_H-M   'P 1'
#
loop_
_entity.id
_entity.type
_entity.pdbx_description
1 polymer ?
#
loop_
_entity_poly.entity_id
_entity_poly.type
_entity_poly.pdbx_seq_one_letter_code
_entity_poly.pdbx_strand_id
1 'polypeptide(L)'
;WGNIVNGIDLGHRMGTPQLYALTSPLLTTASGAKMGKSVNGAIWLNADMLSPYDFWQYWRNTEDADVGRFLKLYTTLPMDEIARLEKLAGSEINEVKKLLATEITAILHGRAAAEQAAETARRVFEEGAIDANLPTVEIAAGEIEASVGLLALFVRAGLAASNGEARRHVQGGAVRINDTGVSDEKRLVGSGDVDANGVIKLSLGKKKHVLVKPV
;
A
#
# COMPACT_ATOMS: atom_id res chain seq x y z
N TRP A 1 24.26 16.40 14.85
CA TRP A 1 24.50 17.72 15.48
C TRP A 1 25.97 17.92 15.87
N GLY A 2 26.58 17.06 16.69
CA GLY A 2 27.94 17.27 17.22
C GLY A 2 29.01 17.65 16.18
N ASN A 3 29.13 16.89 15.10
CA ASN A 3 30.10 17.20 14.03
C ASN A 3 29.82 18.53 13.32
N ILE A 4 28.56 18.99 13.27
CA ILE A 4 28.18 20.26 12.64
C ILE A 4 28.70 21.42 13.49
N VAL A 5 28.49 21.37 14.81
CA VAL A 5 28.98 22.39 15.74
C VAL A 5 30.51 22.43 15.79
N ASN A 6 31.16 21.26 15.75
CA ASN A 6 32.62 21.20 15.65
C ASN A 6 33.15 21.91 14.39
N GLY A 7 32.40 21.86 13.27
CA GLY A 7 32.73 22.60 12.06
C GLY A 7 32.64 24.12 12.24
N ILE A 8 31.63 24.61 12.97
CA ILE A 8 31.50 26.04 13.30
C ILE A 8 32.67 26.51 14.16
N ASP A 9 33.03 25.74 15.20
CA ASP A 9 34.17 26.04 16.08
C ASP A 9 35.50 26.04 15.31
N LEU A 10 35.70 25.07 14.42
CA LEU A 10 36.88 25.04 13.56
C LEU A 10 36.95 26.28 12.65
N GLY A 11 35.84 26.66 12.00
CA GLY A 11 35.77 27.86 11.16
C GLY A 11 36.14 29.13 11.95
N HIS A 12 35.62 29.26 13.17
CA HIS A 12 35.97 30.36 14.06
C HIS A 12 37.48 30.42 14.36
N ARG A 13 38.10 29.28 14.69
CA ARG A 13 39.54 29.19 14.95
C ARG A 13 40.41 29.48 13.73
N MET A 14 39.88 29.22 12.54
CA MET A 14 40.55 29.46 11.26
C MET A 14 40.31 30.88 10.70
N GLY A 15 39.56 31.73 11.40
CA GLY A 15 39.28 33.09 10.96
C GLY A 15 38.34 33.17 9.75
N THR A 16 37.49 32.16 9.53
CA THR A 16 36.47 32.22 8.48
C THR A 16 35.34 33.20 8.88
N PRO A 17 34.48 33.61 7.94
CA PRO A 17 33.22 34.27 8.27
C PRO A 17 32.37 33.43 9.25
N GLN A 18 31.47 34.10 9.98
CA GLN A 18 30.54 33.45 10.92
C GLN A 18 29.70 32.39 10.20
N LEU A 19 29.74 31.17 10.73
CA LEU A 19 28.95 30.03 10.25
C LEU A 19 27.73 29.80 11.15
N TYR A 20 26.66 29.27 10.57
CA TYR A 20 25.42 28.92 11.27
C TYR A 20 25.04 27.48 10.96
N ALA A 21 24.29 26.86 11.86
CA ALA A 21 23.75 25.52 11.67
C ALA A 21 22.24 25.51 11.84
N LEU A 22 21.58 24.76 10.96
CA LEU A 22 20.18 24.40 11.04
C LEU A 22 20.09 22.88 10.89
N THR A 23 19.31 22.24 11.75
CA THR A 23 19.02 20.80 11.64
C THR A 23 17.54 20.56 11.44
N SER A 24 17.23 19.52 10.69
CA SER A 24 15.89 18.93 10.62
C SER A 24 15.73 17.85 11.69
N PRO A 25 14.50 17.64 12.19
CA PRO A 25 14.18 16.51 13.06
C PRO A 25 14.33 15.19 12.29
N LEU A 26 14.66 14.12 13.01
CA LEU A 26 14.52 12.77 12.44
C LEU A 26 13.03 12.48 12.22
N LEU A 27 12.72 11.90 11.07
CA LEU A 27 11.35 11.71 10.65
C LEU A 27 10.83 10.34 11.09
N THR A 28 9.79 10.38 11.90
CA THR A 28 8.96 9.22 12.25
C THR A 28 7.60 9.35 11.58
N THR A 29 6.90 8.24 11.40
CA THR A 29 5.46 8.22 11.10
C THR A 29 4.66 8.58 12.36
N ALA A 30 3.37 8.85 12.21
CA ALA A 30 2.45 9.07 13.34
C ALA A 30 2.37 7.83 14.26
N SER A 31 2.55 6.62 13.71
CA SER A 31 2.72 5.37 14.47
C SER A 31 4.06 5.23 15.22
N GLY A 32 4.98 6.19 15.08
CA GLY A 32 6.28 6.20 15.75
C GLY A 32 7.35 5.36 15.04
N ALA A 33 7.05 4.76 13.89
CA ALA A 33 8.02 4.02 13.10
C ALA A 33 9.01 4.99 12.45
N LYS A 34 10.28 4.59 12.35
CA LYS A 34 11.28 5.37 11.60
C LYS A 34 11.01 5.24 10.11
N MET A 35 10.89 6.38 9.43
CA MET A 35 10.82 6.42 7.97
C MET A 35 12.07 5.76 7.36
N GLY A 36 11.89 4.87 6.37
CA GLY A 36 12.98 4.13 5.73
C GLY A 36 13.37 2.80 6.39
N LYS A 37 12.71 2.40 7.49
CA LYS A 37 12.70 1.00 7.98
C LYS A 37 11.35 0.36 7.65
N SER A 38 11.00 0.33 6.36
CA SER A 38 9.80 -0.40 5.95
C SER A 38 10.00 -1.89 6.22
N VAL A 39 8.90 -2.65 6.28
CA VAL A 39 8.95 -4.13 6.43
C VAL A 39 9.83 -4.77 5.34
N ASN A 40 9.92 -4.12 4.17
CA ASN A 40 10.69 -4.57 3.01
C ASN A 40 12.08 -3.89 2.88
N GLY A 41 12.53 -3.15 3.88
CA GLY A 41 13.83 -2.49 3.90
C GLY A 41 13.81 -1.00 3.53
N ALA A 42 14.89 -0.51 2.93
CA ALA A 42 15.09 0.89 2.60
C ALA A 42 14.26 1.30 1.37
N ILE A 43 13.81 2.55 1.36
CA ILE A 43 13.16 3.15 0.19
C ILE A 43 14.25 3.78 -0.68
N TRP A 44 14.62 3.07 -1.75
CA TRP A 44 15.70 3.49 -2.63
C TRP A 44 15.25 4.61 -3.56
N LEU A 45 16.18 5.52 -3.85
CA LEU A 45 15.96 6.61 -4.81
C LEU A 45 16.33 6.20 -6.25
N ASN A 46 17.13 5.15 -6.40
CA ASN A 46 17.52 4.61 -7.70
C ASN A 46 16.39 3.72 -8.25
N ALA A 47 15.91 4.04 -9.46
CA ALA A 47 14.85 3.32 -10.14
C ALA A 47 15.15 1.83 -10.40
N ASP A 48 16.43 1.45 -10.51
CA ASP A 48 16.86 0.05 -10.69
C ASP A 48 16.74 -0.76 -9.40
N MET A 49 16.72 -0.10 -8.24
CA MET A 49 16.62 -0.73 -6.92
C MET A 49 15.20 -0.68 -6.34
N LEU A 50 14.45 0.37 -6.68
CA LEU A 50 13.04 0.51 -6.35
C LEU A 50 12.37 1.21 -7.51
N SER A 51 11.42 0.52 -8.16
CA SER A 51 10.77 1.06 -9.35
C SER A 51 10.01 2.36 -9.02
N PRO A 52 9.82 3.28 -9.99
CA PRO A 52 9.01 4.48 -9.78
C PRO A 52 7.58 4.16 -9.32
N TYR A 53 7.04 3.01 -9.75
CA TYR A 53 5.73 2.53 -9.29
C TYR A 53 5.76 2.16 -7.81
N ASP A 54 6.72 1.35 -7.36
CA ASP A 54 6.82 0.95 -5.95
C ASP A 54 7.15 2.13 -5.04
N PHE A 55 7.98 3.06 -5.51
CA PHE A 55 8.25 4.33 -4.82
C PHE A 55 6.97 5.16 -4.68
N TRP A 56 6.18 5.29 -5.75
CA TRP A 56 4.88 5.96 -5.70
C TRP A 56 3.91 5.27 -4.74
N GLN A 57 3.85 3.93 -4.76
CA GLN A 57 3.01 3.13 -3.85
C GLN A 57 3.38 3.33 -2.38
N TYR A 58 4.67 3.41 -2.06
CA TYR A 58 5.13 3.72 -0.70
C TYR A 58 4.52 5.03 -0.19
N TRP A 59 4.57 6.10 -0.98
CA TRP A 59 4.00 7.39 -0.60
C TRP A 59 2.47 7.39 -0.62
N ARG A 60 1.84 6.65 -1.54
CA ARG A 60 0.39 6.49 -1.59
C ARG A 60 -0.16 5.84 -0.32
N ASN A 61 0.63 5.00 0.34
CA ASN A 61 0.29 4.30 1.58
C ASN A 61 0.60 5.09 2.86
N THR A 62 0.96 6.38 2.75
CA THR A 62 1.12 7.29 3.89
C THR A 62 -0.11 7.27 4.80
N GLU A 63 0.10 7.26 6.12
CA GLU A 63 -0.98 7.37 7.13
C GLU A 63 -1.70 8.72 7.01
N ASP A 64 -3.02 8.76 7.20
CA ASP A 64 -3.83 9.99 7.06
C ASP A 64 -3.27 11.15 7.89
N ALA A 65 -2.80 10.86 9.11
CA ALA A 65 -2.23 11.83 10.04
C ALA A 65 -0.90 12.44 9.56
N ASP A 66 -0.21 11.79 8.64
CA ASP A 66 1.09 12.22 8.13
C ASP A 66 1.00 12.99 6.80
N VAL A 67 -0.10 12.84 6.05
CA VAL A 67 -0.24 13.39 4.70
C VAL A 67 0.04 14.89 4.65
N GLY A 68 -0.63 15.68 5.49
CA GLY A 68 -0.45 17.14 5.53
C GLY A 68 0.98 17.55 5.85
N ARG A 69 1.59 16.88 6.84
CA ARG A 69 2.99 17.10 7.22
C ARG A 69 3.95 16.72 6.08
N PHE A 70 3.70 15.63 5.37
CA PHE A 70 4.56 15.18 4.28
C PHE A 70 4.42 16.04 3.04
N LEU A 71 3.24 16.59 2.75
CA LEU A 71 3.08 17.61 1.71
C LEU A 71 4.02 18.80 1.97
N LYS A 72 4.09 19.28 3.22
CA LYS A 72 4.95 20.41 3.61
C LYS A 72 6.45 20.10 3.54
N LEU A 73 6.84 18.85 3.78
CA LEU A 73 8.24 18.45 3.87
C LEU A 73 8.84 18.00 2.54
N TYR A 74 8.02 17.42 1.65
CA TYR A 74 8.53 16.66 0.51
C TYR A 74 7.98 17.11 -0.84
N THR A 75 7.13 18.14 -0.88
CA THR A 75 6.63 18.69 -2.14
C THR A 75 7.01 20.16 -2.28
N THR A 76 6.87 20.68 -3.49
CA THR A 76 7.00 22.11 -3.78
C THR A 76 5.64 22.80 -3.90
N LEU A 77 4.58 22.22 -3.34
CA LEU A 77 3.24 22.80 -3.39
C LEU A 77 3.17 24.08 -2.54
N PRO A 78 2.42 25.10 -3.00
CA PRO A 78 2.15 26.30 -2.21
C PRO A 78 1.50 25.96 -0.86
N MET A 79 1.89 26.69 0.20
CA MET A 79 1.42 26.41 1.57
C MET A 79 -0.10 26.63 1.75
N ASP A 80 -0.69 27.54 0.98
CA ASP A 80 -2.13 27.77 0.91
C ASP A 80 -2.88 26.59 0.26
N GLU A 81 -2.30 26.01 -0.78
CA GLU A 81 -2.82 24.79 -1.40
C GLU A 81 -2.74 23.60 -0.43
N ILE A 82 -1.63 23.45 0.29
CA ILE A 82 -1.52 22.44 1.34
C ILE A 82 -2.57 22.67 2.44
N ALA A 83 -2.78 23.92 2.88
CA ALA A 83 -3.80 24.24 3.88
C ALA A 83 -5.23 23.95 3.40
N ARG A 84 -5.49 24.02 2.08
CA ARG A 84 -6.76 23.57 1.47
C ARG A 84 -6.88 22.05 1.51
N LEU A 85 -5.84 21.34 1.11
CA LEU A 85 -5.80 19.87 1.06
C LEU A 85 -5.91 19.22 2.45
N GLU A 86 -5.33 19.83 3.48
CA GLU A 86 -5.42 19.36 4.87
C GLU A 86 -6.85 19.36 5.44
N LYS A 87 -7.78 20.07 4.81
CA LYS A 87 -9.20 20.08 5.20
C LYS A 87 -9.98 18.88 4.64
N LEU A 88 -9.42 18.16 3.67
CA LEU A 88 -10.06 17.01 3.04
C LEU A 88 -9.93 15.76 3.94
N ALA A 89 -11.03 15.06 4.14
CA ALA A 89 -11.12 13.91 5.04
C ALA A 89 -12.03 12.80 4.45
N GLY A 90 -12.16 11.69 5.17
CA GLY A 90 -13.02 10.59 4.74
C GLY A 90 -12.52 9.97 3.43
N SER A 91 -13.38 9.87 2.41
CA SER A 91 -12.98 9.34 1.11
C SER A 91 -12.03 10.27 0.34
N GLU A 92 -12.14 11.59 0.54
CA GLU A 92 -11.41 12.60 -0.22
C GLU A 92 -9.91 12.61 0.09
N ILE A 93 -9.50 12.13 1.28
CA ILE A 93 -8.09 12.03 1.64
C ILE A 93 -7.29 11.11 0.71
N ASN A 94 -7.96 10.17 0.04
CA ASN A 94 -7.30 9.29 -0.93
C ASN A 94 -6.77 10.07 -2.14
N GLU A 95 -7.45 11.13 -2.55
CA GLU A 95 -6.97 12.00 -3.64
C GLU A 95 -5.76 12.81 -3.18
N VAL A 96 -5.74 13.25 -1.92
CA VAL A 96 -4.57 13.93 -1.35
C VAL A 96 -3.35 13.01 -1.26
N LYS A 97 -3.55 11.72 -0.92
CA LYS A 97 -2.47 10.73 -0.91
C LYS A 97 -1.93 10.43 -2.30
N LYS A 98 -2.81 10.35 -3.31
CA LYS A 98 -2.38 10.21 -4.71
C LYS A 98 -1.56 11.42 -5.15
N LEU A 99 -2.03 12.63 -4.84
CA LEU A 99 -1.30 13.86 -5.12
C LEU A 99 0.08 13.87 -4.45
N LEU A 100 0.15 13.57 -3.15
CA LEU A 100 1.42 13.45 -2.40
C LEU A 100 2.39 12.49 -3.11
N ALA A 101 1.91 11.28 -3.45
CA ALA A 101 2.73 10.28 -4.11
C ALA A 101 3.21 10.75 -5.48
N THR A 102 2.34 11.35 -6.28
CA THR A 102 2.68 11.85 -7.62
C THR A 102 3.68 12.99 -7.55
N GLU A 103 3.52 13.97 -6.66
CA GLU A 103 4.45 15.11 -6.54
C GLU A 103 5.84 14.67 -6.07
N ILE A 104 5.93 13.78 -5.08
CA ILE A 104 7.24 13.30 -4.60
C ILE A 104 7.92 12.44 -5.67
N THR A 105 7.17 11.57 -6.35
CA THR A 105 7.69 10.75 -7.45
C THR A 105 8.15 11.62 -8.62
N ALA A 106 7.43 12.72 -8.91
CA ALA A 106 7.79 13.64 -9.98
C ALA A 106 9.09 14.40 -9.69
N ILE A 107 9.34 14.75 -8.43
CA ILE A 107 10.60 15.39 -8.00
C ILE A 107 11.79 14.45 -8.25
N LEU A 108 11.63 13.15 -7.99
CA LEU A 108 12.74 12.19 -8.05
C LEU A 108 12.93 11.56 -9.45
N HIS A 109 11.85 11.10 -10.07
CA HIS A 109 11.86 10.31 -11.31
C HIS A 109 11.30 11.07 -12.52
N GLY A 110 10.86 12.32 -12.33
CA GLY A 110 10.25 13.14 -13.37
C GLY A 110 8.74 12.92 -13.50
N ARG A 111 8.05 13.93 -14.02
CA ARG A 111 6.58 13.95 -14.13
C ARG A 111 6.02 12.77 -14.91
N ALA A 112 6.65 12.40 -16.04
CA ALA A 112 6.16 11.31 -16.88
C ALA A 112 6.12 9.96 -16.15
N ALA A 113 7.18 9.64 -15.39
CA ALA A 113 7.23 8.40 -14.60
C ALA A 113 6.20 8.40 -13.46
N ALA A 114 5.99 9.56 -12.83
CA ALA A 114 4.99 9.72 -11.78
C ALA A 114 3.56 9.51 -12.28
N GLU A 115 3.20 10.12 -13.42
CA GLU A 115 1.89 9.93 -14.04
C GLU A 115 1.69 8.49 -14.50
N GLN A 116 2.74 7.84 -15.05
CA GLN A 116 2.68 6.43 -15.41
C GLN A 116 2.46 5.54 -14.18
N ALA A 117 3.13 5.82 -13.06
CA ALA A 117 2.93 5.09 -11.81
C ALA A 117 1.50 5.27 -11.27
N ALA A 118 0.99 6.51 -11.28
CA ALA A 118 -0.37 6.83 -10.85
C ALA A 118 -1.43 6.14 -11.74
N GLU A 119 -1.24 6.16 -13.06
CA GLU A 119 -2.10 5.47 -14.03
C GLU A 119 -2.06 3.96 -13.84
N THR A 120 -0.87 3.39 -13.63
CA THR A 120 -0.71 1.96 -13.33
C THR A 120 -1.46 1.60 -12.05
N ALA A 121 -1.34 2.41 -11.01
CA ALA A 121 -2.08 2.21 -9.76
C ALA A 121 -3.60 2.32 -9.97
N ARG A 122 -4.05 3.26 -10.81
CA ARG A 122 -5.46 3.42 -11.15
C ARG A 122 -5.99 2.17 -11.87
N ARG A 123 -5.28 1.69 -12.89
CA ARG A 123 -5.66 0.47 -13.63
C ARG A 123 -5.65 -0.76 -12.74
N VAL A 124 -4.62 -0.93 -11.91
CA VAL A 124 -4.57 -2.03 -10.94
C VAL A 124 -5.80 -2.02 -10.03
N PHE A 125 -6.27 -0.83 -9.61
CA PHE A 125 -7.46 -0.71 -8.78
C PHE A 125 -8.79 -0.87 -9.55
N GLU A 126 -8.91 -0.28 -10.75
CA GLU A 126 -10.13 -0.28 -11.59
C GLU A 126 -10.34 -1.59 -12.35
N GLU A 127 -9.27 -2.21 -12.84
CA GLU A 127 -9.27 -3.49 -13.54
C GLU A 127 -9.27 -4.68 -12.57
N GLY A 128 -9.38 -4.41 -11.25
CA GLY A 128 -9.52 -5.44 -10.24
C GLY A 128 -8.27 -6.30 -10.06
N ALA A 129 -7.08 -5.77 -10.35
CA ALA A 129 -5.84 -6.40 -9.94
C ALA A 129 -5.75 -6.34 -8.42
N ILE A 130 -6.34 -7.36 -7.81
CA ILE A 130 -5.73 -8.18 -6.79
C ILE A 130 -4.42 -7.57 -6.31
N ASP A 131 -4.51 -6.89 -5.17
CA ASP A 131 -3.37 -6.29 -4.49
C ASP A 131 -2.28 -7.36 -4.37
N ALA A 132 -1.13 -7.12 -5.01
CA ALA A 132 -0.02 -8.07 -5.05
C ALA A 132 0.54 -8.40 -3.65
N ASN A 133 0.11 -7.66 -2.62
CA ASN A 133 0.40 -7.94 -1.22
C ASN A 133 -0.65 -8.79 -0.52
N LEU A 134 -1.73 -9.22 -1.19
CA LEU A 134 -2.69 -10.13 -0.57
C LEU A 134 -2.03 -11.48 -0.29
N PRO A 135 -2.24 -12.05 0.90
CA PRO A 135 -1.84 -13.42 1.18
C PRO A 135 -2.36 -14.34 0.08
N THR A 136 -1.47 -15.14 -0.49
CA THR A 136 -1.78 -16.09 -1.57
C THR A 136 -1.58 -17.50 -1.06
N VAL A 137 -2.54 -18.37 -1.36
CA VAL A 137 -2.49 -19.80 -1.07
C VAL A 137 -2.51 -20.56 -2.38
N GLU A 138 -1.51 -21.42 -2.57
CA GLU A 138 -1.44 -22.29 -3.72
C GLU A 138 -2.27 -23.56 -3.49
N ILE A 139 -3.00 -23.98 -4.52
CA ILE A 139 -3.81 -25.20 -4.54
C ILE A 139 -3.54 -25.95 -5.83
N ALA A 140 -3.50 -27.28 -5.80
CA ALA A 140 -3.26 -28.05 -7.00
C ALA A 140 -4.38 -27.81 -8.02
N ALA A 141 -4.03 -27.54 -9.28
CA ALA A 141 -5.00 -27.26 -10.34
C ALA A 141 -6.10 -28.34 -10.45
N GLY A 142 -5.73 -29.61 -10.29
CA GLY A 142 -6.68 -30.73 -10.30
C GLY A 142 -7.75 -30.68 -9.19
N GLU A 143 -7.49 -30.02 -8.05
CA GLU A 143 -8.50 -29.82 -7.01
C GLU A 143 -9.52 -28.74 -7.39
N ILE A 144 -9.07 -27.69 -8.10
CA ILE A 144 -9.96 -26.65 -8.64
C ILE A 144 -10.77 -27.20 -9.81
N GLU A 145 -10.17 -28.02 -10.67
CA GLU A 145 -10.88 -28.73 -11.74
C GLU A 145 -11.96 -29.68 -11.19
N ALA A 146 -11.67 -30.39 -10.09
CA ALA A 146 -12.63 -31.24 -9.39
C ALA A 146 -13.71 -30.46 -8.60
N SER A 147 -13.63 -29.12 -8.59
CA SER A 147 -14.50 -28.20 -7.86
C SER A 147 -14.51 -28.41 -6.34
N VAL A 148 -13.76 -27.57 -5.63
CA VAL A 148 -13.59 -27.64 -4.17
C VAL A 148 -14.78 -26.99 -3.44
N GLY A 149 -15.20 -27.56 -2.31
CA GLY A 149 -16.25 -26.96 -1.48
C GLY A 149 -15.83 -25.62 -0.85
N LEU A 150 -16.68 -24.60 -0.95
CA LEU A 150 -16.44 -23.24 -0.44
C LEU A 150 -15.93 -23.22 1.01
N LEU A 151 -16.58 -23.97 1.91
CA LEU A 151 -16.25 -23.94 3.34
C LEU A 151 -14.84 -24.47 3.60
N ALA A 152 -14.48 -25.58 2.95
CA ALA A 152 -13.16 -26.19 3.07
C ALA A 152 -12.08 -25.26 2.48
N LEU A 153 -12.39 -24.59 1.37
CA LEU A 153 -11.49 -23.63 0.75
C LEU A 153 -11.23 -22.41 1.65
N PHE A 154 -12.26 -21.89 2.34
CA PHE A 154 -12.09 -20.80 3.31
C PHE A 154 -11.24 -21.19 4.52
N VAL A 155 -11.34 -22.43 4.98
CA VAL A 155 -10.48 -22.95 6.05
C VAL A 155 -9.04 -23.09 5.57
N ARG A 156 -8.83 -23.67 4.39
CA ARG A 156 -7.49 -23.83 3.79
C ARG A 156 -6.82 -22.47 3.51
N ALA A 157 -7.62 -21.48 3.10
CA ALA A 157 -7.18 -20.10 2.90
C ALA A 157 -6.88 -19.35 4.22
N GLY A 158 -7.09 -19.96 5.39
CA GLY A 158 -6.87 -19.33 6.70
C GLY A 158 -7.90 -18.25 7.04
N LEU A 159 -9.01 -18.17 6.29
CA LEU A 159 -10.08 -17.19 6.53
C LEU A 159 -11.05 -17.63 7.64
N ALA A 160 -11.10 -18.92 7.95
CA ALA A 160 -11.89 -19.49 9.05
C ALA A 160 -11.11 -20.63 9.73
N ALA A 161 -11.31 -20.83 11.05
CA ALA A 161 -10.66 -21.91 11.80
C ALA A 161 -11.35 -23.27 11.62
N SER A 162 -12.60 -23.30 11.14
CA SER A 162 -13.34 -24.54 10.88
C SER A 162 -14.44 -24.36 9.83
N ASN A 163 -14.93 -25.47 9.24
CA ASN A 163 -16.06 -25.44 8.32
C ASN A 163 -17.34 -24.89 8.97
N GLY A 164 -17.52 -25.12 10.29
CA GLY A 164 -18.65 -24.57 11.04
C GLY A 164 -18.58 -23.04 11.20
N GLU A 165 -17.37 -22.50 11.33
CA GLU A 165 -17.16 -21.04 11.33
C GLU A 165 -17.35 -20.44 9.93
N ALA A 166 -16.77 -21.06 8.90
CA ALA A 166 -16.99 -20.65 7.51
C ALA A 166 -18.49 -20.61 7.17
N ARG A 167 -19.26 -21.62 7.59
CA ARG A 167 -20.71 -21.67 7.40
C ARG A 167 -21.43 -20.47 8.03
N ARG A 168 -21.08 -20.12 9.28
CA ARG A 168 -21.65 -18.95 9.96
C ARG A 168 -21.33 -17.66 9.22
N HIS A 169 -20.15 -17.54 8.62
CA HIS A 169 -19.80 -16.38 7.79
C HIS A 169 -20.61 -16.29 6.50
N VAL A 170 -20.88 -17.42 5.84
CA VAL A 170 -21.76 -17.47 4.67
C VAL A 170 -23.19 -17.04 5.05
N GLN A 171 -23.74 -17.63 6.11
CA GLN A 171 -25.08 -17.30 6.60
C GLN A 171 -25.20 -15.83 7.06
N GLY A 172 -24.10 -15.26 7.56
CA GLY A 172 -24.00 -13.84 7.92
C GLY A 172 -23.76 -12.89 6.73
N GLY A 173 -23.72 -13.39 5.50
CA GLY A 173 -23.50 -12.58 4.29
C GLY A 173 -22.10 -11.95 4.19
N ALA A 174 -21.12 -12.50 4.92
CA ALA A 174 -19.78 -11.94 5.00
C ALA A 174 -18.83 -12.49 3.92
N VAL A 175 -19.25 -13.51 3.17
CA VAL A 175 -18.40 -14.25 2.21
C VAL A 175 -18.59 -13.72 0.79
N ARG A 176 -17.47 -13.47 0.09
CA ARG A 176 -17.46 -13.16 -1.34
C ARG A 176 -16.41 -13.98 -2.09
N ILE A 177 -16.72 -14.34 -3.33
CA ILE A 177 -15.77 -14.86 -4.35
C ILE A 177 -15.71 -13.83 -5.46
N ASN A 178 -14.51 -13.39 -5.85
CA ASN A 178 -14.30 -12.38 -6.90
C ASN A 178 -15.24 -11.19 -6.74
N ASP A 179 -15.28 -10.67 -5.50
CA ASP A 179 -16.13 -9.55 -5.07
C ASP A 179 -17.66 -9.77 -5.17
N THR A 180 -18.10 -10.95 -5.59
CA THR A 180 -19.50 -11.37 -5.64
C THR A 180 -19.92 -12.07 -4.35
N GLY A 181 -21.02 -11.63 -3.74
CA GLY A 181 -21.55 -12.23 -2.51
C GLY A 181 -22.03 -13.66 -2.69
N VAL A 182 -21.70 -14.53 -1.74
CA VAL A 182 -22.11 -15.94 -1.73
C VAL A 182 -22.98 -16.22 -0.51
N SER A 183 -24.18 -16.73 -0.75
CA SER A 183 -25.13 -17.14 0.29
C SER A 183 -25.33 -18.65 0.40
N ASP A 184 -24.91 -19.42 -0.60
CA ASP A 184 -25.00 -20.88 -0.60
C ASP A 184 -23.76 -21.52 0.03
N GLU A 185 -23.92 -22.11 1.21
CA GLU A 185 -22.86 -22.82 1.95
C GLU A 185 -22.40 -24.10 1.26
N LYS A 186 -23.17 -24.63 0.30
CA LYS A 186 -22.82 -25.81 -0.50
C LYS A 186 -22.18 -25.45 -1.83
N ARG A 187 -21.92 -24.16 -2.09
CA ARG A 187 -21.28 -23.71 -3.33
C ARG A 187 -19.94 -24.44 -3.53
N LEU A 188 -19.76 -24.95 -4.73
CA LEU A 188 -18.47 -25.44 -5.21
C LEU A 188 -17.73 -24.32 -5.93
N VAL A 189 -16.42 -24.29 -5.77
CA VAL A 189 -15.50 -23.34 -6.40
C VAL A 189 -14.66 -24.11 -7.40
N GLY A 190 -14.77 -23.77 -8.67
CA GLY A 190 -14.13 -24.52 -9.76
C GLY A 190 -13.37 -23.63 -10.74
N SER A 191 -12.90 -24.22 -11.84
CA SER A 191 -12.14 -23.50 -12.87
C SER A 191 -12.86 -22.28 -13.45
N GLY A 192 -14.20 -22.26 -13.43
CA GLY A 192 -15.01 -21.12 -13.86
C GLY A 192 -14.99 -19.93 -12.91
N ASP A 193 -14.50 -20.09 -11.68
CA ASP A 193 -14.30 -19.01 -10.72
C ASP A 193 -12.87 -18.44 -10.78
N VAL A 194 -11.98 -19.00 -11.63
CA VAL A 194 -10.65 -18.45 -11.88
C VAL A 194 -10.77 -17.20 -12.75
N ASP A 195 -10.24 -16.09 -12.28
CA ASP A 195 -10.31 -14.81 -12.98
C ASP A 195 -9.28 -14.73 -14.13
N ALA A 196 -9.28 -13.59 -14.85
CA ALA A 196 -8.35 -13.35 -15.95
C ALA A 196 -6.87 -13.35 -15.53
N ASN A 197 -6.57 -13.22 -14.23
CA ASN A 197 -5.23 -13.24 -13.66
C ASN A 197 -4.81 -14.66 -13.21
N GLY A 198 -5.65 -15.67 -13.43
CA GLY A 198 -5.36 -17.05 -13.06
C GLY A 198 -5.52 -17.32 -11.57
N VAL A 199 -6.32 -16.54 -10.84
CA VAL A 199 -6.51 -16.67 -9.39
C VAL A 199 -7.98 -16.53 -9.00
N ILE A 200 -8.31 -16.92 -7.76
CA ILE A 200 -9.64 -16.78 -7.17
C ILE A 200 -9.51 -15.91 -5.92
N LYS A 201 -10.21 -14.77 -5.88
CA LYS A 201 -10.19 -13.87 -4.72
C LYS A 201 -11.26 -14.26 -3.72
N LEU A 202 -10.84 -14.69 -2.53
CA LEU A 202 -11.73 -14.97 -1.41
C LEU A 202 -11.74 -13.79 -0.45
N SER A 203 -12.94 -13.35 -0.06
CA SER A 203 -13.09 -12.25 0.89
C SER A 203 -13.99 -12.64 2.05
N LEU A 204 -13.56 -12.26 3.25
CA LEU A 204 -14.34 -12.32 4.49
C LEU A 204 -14.53 -10.90 5.04
N GLY A 205 -15.73 -10.37 4.89
CA GLY A 205 -16.07 -8.99 5.26
C GLY A 205 -15.37 -7.97 4.35
N LYS A 206 -14.95 -6.84 4.95
CA LYS A 206 -14.34 -5.70 4.23
C LYS A 206 -12.80 -5.63 4.33
N LYS A 207 -12.17 -6.48 5.14
CA LYS A 207 -10.75 -6.35 5.51
C LYS A 207 -9.91 -7.60 5.27
N LYS A 208 -10.51 -8.79 5.27
CA LYS A 208 -9.77 -10.05 5.11
C LYS A 208 -9.95 -10.55 3.69
N HIS A 209 -8.87 -10.56 2.93
CA HIS A 209 -8.83 -10.99 1.55
C HIS A 209 -7.64 -11.94 1.36
N VAL A 210 -7.86 -13.04 0.65
CA VAL A 210 -6.85 -14.05 0.34
C VAL A 210 -7.03 -14.47 -1.11
N LEU A 211 -5.93 -14.70 -1.80
CA LEU A 211 -5.91 -15.21 -3.16
C LEU A 211 -5.69 -16.71 -3.14
N VAL A 212 -6.44 -17.42 -3.96
CA VAL A 212 -6.21 -18.84 -4.24
C VAL A 212 -5.66 -18.95 -5.64
N LYS A 213 -4.45 -19.51 -5.77
CA LYS A 213 -3.77 -19.70 -7.05
C LYS A 213 -3.70 -21.18 -7.39
N PRO A 214 -4.37 -21.64 -8.46
CA PRO A 214 -4.15 -22.96 -9.03
C PRO A 214 -2.70 -23.09 -9.52
N VAL A 215 -2.00 -24.15 -9.09
CA VAL A 215 -0.62 -24.49 -9.51
C VAL A 215 -0.51 -25.91 -10.02
#